data_AF-A0A3D4CS49-F1
#
_entry.id   AF-A0A3D4CS49-F1
#
_cell.length_a   1.000
_cell.length_b   1.000
_cell.length_c   1.000
_cell.angle_alpha   90.00
_cell.angle_beta   90.00
_cell.angle_gamma   90.00
#
_symmetry.space_group_name_H-M   'P 1'
#
loop_
_entity.id
_entity.type
_entity.pdbx_description
1 polymer ?
#
loop_
_entity_poly.entity_id
_entity_poly.type
_entity_poly.pdbx_seq_one_letter_code
_entity_poly.pdbx_strand_id
1 'polypeptide(L)'
;CHDHKYDPFTMKDYYSFFDFFNHTPLEVQLPSNKTDVSHDFVGPYLDIPLTSLEKETAESLEQQIAAADERANEILSHPTAGFSPWETEMRSDQSARDTLPGEIRKLVLIPVEKQNKDQKSKLQNYFRSKNAALQKLDREIAALQKRRKDIKPTRTLVMVEMEERRATHILNRGEFLSPGKQVRAETPAILSRARQSGKNDE
;
A
#
# COMPACT_ATOMS: atom_id res chain seq x y z
N CYS A 1 -5.47 10.20 -41.89
CA CYS A 1 -5.63 11.44 -41.12
C CYS A 1 -5.25 12.64 -41.99
N HIS A 2 -6.26 13.37 -42.46
CA HIS A 2 -6.23 14.68 -43.13
C HIS A 2 -7.53 15.41 -42.70
N ASP A 3 -7.60 16.72 -42.87
CA ASP A 3 -8.85 17.46 -42.60
C ASP A 3 -9.95 16.97 -43.55
N HIS A 4 -11.09 16.54 -43.00
CA HIS A 4 -12.23 16.11 -43.80
C HIS A 4 -13.20 17.26 -44.00
N LYS A 5 -13.70 17.42 -45.23
CA LYS A 5 -14.60 18.52 -45.65
C LYS A 5 -15.82 18.72 -44.73
N TYR A 6 -16.33 17.63 -44.15
CA TYR A 6 -17.55 17.63 -43.33
C TYR A 6 -17.27 17.49 -41.84
N ASP A 7 -16.02 17.33 -41.43
CA ASP A 7 -15.66 17.26 -40.01
C ASP A 7 -15.48 18.69 -39.48
N PRO A 8 -16.24 19.10 -38.46
CA PRO A 8 -16.06 20.40 -37.83
C PRO A 8 -14.75 20.52 -37.02
N PHE A 9 -14.06 19.42 -36.74
CA PHE A 9 -12.77 19.39 -36.06
C PHE A 9 -11.63 19.24 -37.07
N THR A 10 -10.67 20.16 -37.02
CA THR A 10 -9.43 20.00 -37.80
C THR A 10 -8.51 18.97 -37.13
N MET A 11 -7.56 18.43 -37.88
CA MET A 11 -6.47 17.63 -37.32
C MET A 11 -5.71 18.40 -36.23
N LYS A 12 -5.51 19.71 -36.42
CA LYS A 12 -4.88 20.55 -35.40
C LYS A 12 -5.71 20.51 -34.11
N ASP A 13 -7.03 20.67 -34.18
CA ASP A 13 -7.91 20.61 -33.01
C ASP A 13 -7.81 19.26 -32.30
N TYR A 14 -7.83 18.15 -33.04
CA TYR A 14 -7.71 16.80 -32.48
C TYR A 14 -6.39 16.62 -31.72
N TYR A 15 -5.25 16.91 -32.37
CA TYR A 15 -3.93 16.71 -31.74
C TYR A 15 -3.66 17.72 -30.62
N SER A 16 -4.15 18.95 -30.73
CA SER A 16 -4.11 19.94 -29.64
C SER A 16 -4.93 19.49 -28.44
N PHE A 17 -6.10 18.89 -28.64
CA PHE A 17 -6.88 18.36 -27.52
C PHE A 17 -6.22 17.10 -26.92
N PHE A 18 -5.67 16.23 -27.76
CA PHE A 18 -4.89 15.06 -27.31
C PHE A 18 -3.67 15.45 -26.46
N ASP A 19 -3.05 16.61 -26.72
CA ASP A 19 -1.93 17.12 -25.94
C ASP A 19 -2.29 17.30 -24.45
N PHE A 20 -3.56 17.49 -24.06
CA PHE A 20 -3.92 17.47 -22.63
C PHE A 20 -3.61 16.11 -21.95
N PHE A 21 -3.72 15.01 -22.69
CA PHE A 21 -3.62 13.64 -22.16
C PHE A 21 -2.30 12.95 -22.52
N ASN A 22 -1.50 13.51 -23.43
CA ASN A 22 -0.23 12.91 -23.85
C ASN A 22 0.91 13.08 -22.83
N HIS A 23 0.63 13.68 -21.67
CA HIS A 23 1.60 13.98 -20.62
C HIS A 23 1.43 13.14 -19.36
N THR A 24 0.75 12.01 -19.43
CA THR A 24 0.62 11.12 -18.27
C THR A 24 1.69 10.03 -18.26
N PRO A 25 2.14 9.57 -17.08
CA PRO A 25 3.03 8.41 -16.98
C PRO A 25 2.37 7.17 -17.60
N LEU A 26 3.17 6.14 -17.86
CA LEU A 26 2.65 4.88 -18.36
C LEU A 26 1.73 4.24 -17.30
N GLU A 27 0.48 3.98 -17.66
CA GLU A 27 -0.52 3.46 -16.73
C GLU A 27 -0.66 1.94 -16.75
N VAL A 28 -0.05 1.27 -17.72
CA VAL A 28 -0.12 -0.18 -17.89
C VAL A 28 1.24 -0.76 -18.25
N GLN A 29 1.53 -1.95 -17.76
CA GLN A 29 2.71 -2.72 -18.14
C GLN A 29 2.33 -4.13 -18.57
N LEU A 30 3.27 -4.81 -19.21
CA LEU A 30 3.11 -6.22 -19.57
C LEU A 30 2.81 -7.05 -18.31
N PRO A 31 1.97 -8.09 -18.42
CA PRO A 31 1.53 -8.87 -17.28
C PRO A 31 2.73 -9.51 -16.60
N SER A 32 2.74 -9.43 -15.27
CA SER A 32 3.76 -10.07 -14.42
C SER A 32 3.74 -11.59 -14.57
N ASN A 33 2.58 -12.16 -14.93
CA ASN A 33 2.41 -13.56 -15.25
C ASN A 33 2.43 -13.78 -16.78
N LYS A 34 3.43 -14.53 -17.27
CA LYS A 34 3.65 -14.79 -18.70
C LYS A 34 2.54 -15.59 -19.40
N THR A 35 1.62 -16.19 -18.65
CA THR A 35 0.47 -16.92 -19.21
C THR A 35 -0.78 -16.06 -19.31
N ASP A 36 -0.76 -14.83 -18.79
CA ASP A 36 -1.87 -13.90 -18.84
C ASP A 36 -1.76 -13.01 -20.09
N VAL A 37 -2.90 -12.71 -20.71
CA VAL A 37 -3.03 -11.81 -21.85
C VAL A 37 -3.51 -10.41 -21.44
N SER A 38 -3.76 -10.20 -20.14
CA SER A 38 -4.12 -8.91 -19.56
C SER A 38 -2.89 -7.98 -19.42
N HIS A 39 -3.11 -6.70 -19.15
CA HIS A 39 -2.06 -5.77 -18.76
C HIS A 39 -2.22 -5.43 -17.27
N ASP A 40 -1.09 -5.33 -16.55
CA ASP A 40 -1.09 -4.88 -15.16
C ASP A 40 -1.18 -3.35 -15.13
N PHE A 41 -2.16 -2.80 -14.40
CA PHE A 41 -2.24 -1.36 -14.19
C PHE A 41 -1.18 -0.90 -13.19
N VAL A 42 -0.38 0.07 -13.59
CA VAL A 42 0.70 0.70 -12.80
C VAL A 42 0.61 2.23 -12.77
N GLY A 43 -0.51 2.78 -13.23
CA GLY A 43 -0.78 4.20 -13.19
C GLY A 43 -0.98 4.75 -11.77
N PRO A 44 -1.07 6.08 -11.65
CA PRO A 44 -1.23 6.71 -10.36
C PRO A 44 -2.62 6.45 -9.75
N TYR A 45 -2.64 6.35 -8.42
CA TYR A 45 -3.85 6.20 -7.62
C TYR A 45 -3.95 7.36 -6.63
N LEU A 46 -5.17 7.72 -6.28
CA LEU A 46 -5.45 8.59 -5.14
C LEU A 46 -6.15 7.79 -4.05
N ASP A 47 -5.55 7.78 -2.86
CA ASP A 47 -6.19 7.26 -1.65
C ASP A 47 -7.23 8.28 -1.18
N ILE A 48 -8.50 7.87 -1.15
CA ILE A 48 -9.59 8.68 -0.62
C ILE A 48 -9.46 8.68 0.91
N PRO A 49 -9.53 9.85 1.58
CA PRO A 49 -9.43 9.92 3.03
C PRO A 49 -10.53 9.07 3.68
N LEU A 50 -10.16 8.36 4.76
CA LEU A 50 -11.13 7.63 5.57
C LEU A 50 -12.23 8.55 6.08
N THR A 51 -13.45 8.04 6.11
CA THR A 51 -14.58 8.69 6.76
C THR A 51 -14.31 8.87 8.26
N SER A 52 -14.98 9.81 8.92
CA SER A 52 -14.83 10.00 10.37
C SER A 52 -15.12 8.72 11.15
N LEU A 53 -16.15 7.97 10.75
CA LEU A 53 -16.51 6.70 11.37
C LEU A 53 -15.41 5.64 11.24
N GLU A 54 -14.76 5.53 10.07
CA GLU A 54 -13.65 4.60 9.87
C GLU A 54 -12.43 4.98 10.71
N LYS A 55 -12.14 6.28 10.85
CA LYS A 55 -11.06 6.77 11.72
C LYS A 55 -11.33 6.45 13.19
N GLU A 56 -12.53 6.77 13.68
CA GLU A 56 -12.95 6.45 15.05
C GLU A 56 -12.91 4.94 15.32
N THR A 57 -13.33 4.14 14.35
CA THR A 57 -13.25 2.67 14.44
C THR A 57 -11.80 2.19 14.49
N ALA A 58 -10.92 2.76 13.67
CA ALA A 58 -9.49 2.42 13.68
C ALA A 58 -8.83 2.77 15.02
N GLU A 59 -9.10 3.96 15.55
CA GLU A 59 -8.60 4.40 16.87
C GLU A 59 -9.12 3.49 18.00
N SER A 60 -10.40 3.14 17.98
CA SER A 60 -10.98 2.21 18.94
C SER A 60 -10.33 0.82 18.88
N LEU A 61 -10.03 0.31 17.68
CA LEU A 61 -9.32 -0.96 17.52
C LEU A 61 -7.87 -0.87 18.03
N GLU A 62 -7.19 0.25 17.80
CA GLU A 62 -5.82 0.47 18.31
C GLU A 62 -5.80 0.53 19.84
N GLN A 63 -6.77 1.17 20.48
CA GLN A 63 -6.93 1.14 21.94
C GLN A 63 -7.20 -0.27 22.47
N GLN A 64 -8.04 -1.07 21.79
CA GLN A 64 -8.31 -2.45 22.17
C GLN A 64 -7.06 -3.34 22.05
N ILE A 65 -6.26 -3.14 20.99
CA ILE A 65 -4.97 -3.83 20.81
C ILE A 65 -4.03 -3.49 21.96
N ALA A 66 -3.85 -2.19 22.26
CA ALA A 66 -2.98 -1.74 23.33
C ALA A 66 -3.40 -2.33 24.70
N ALA A 67 -4.69 -2.34 25.01
CA ALA A 67 -5.22 -2.93 26.25
C ALA A 67 -5.06 -4.46 26.29
N ALA A 68 -5.12 -5.16 25.16
CA ALA A 68 -4.85 -6.60 25.09
C ALA A 68 -3.35 -6.90 25.25
N ASP A 69 -2.48 -6.07 24.65
CA ASP A 69 -1.03 -6.16 24.81
C ASP A 69 -0.59 -5.89 26.25
N GLU A 70 -1.20 -4.92 26.93
CA GLU A 70 -0.96 -4.64 28.35
C GLU A 70 -1.31 -5.85 29.22
N ARG A 71 -2.52 -6.42 29.06
CA ARG A 71 -2.93 -7.66 29.73
C ARG A 71 -1.96 -8.82 29.46
N ALA A 72 -1.45 -8.95 28.24
CA ALA A 72 -0.45 -9.97 27.91
C ALA A 72 0.88 -9.72 28.64
N ASN A 73 1.31 -8.46 28.70
CA ASN A 73 2.53 -8.05 29.39
C ASN A 73 2.44 -8.22 30.91
N GLU A 74 1.28 -8.00 31.52
CA GLU A 74 1.03 -8.30 32.94
C GLU A 74 1.24 -9.78 33.23
N ILE A 75 0.70 -10.68 32.39
CA ILE A 75 0.90 -12.12 32.54
C ILE A 75 2.38 -12.49 32.33
N LEU A 76 3.03 -11.91 31.31
CA LEU A 76 4.45 -12.19 31.02
C LEU A 76 5.38 -11.71 32.14
N SER A 77 5.07 -10.60 32.79
CA SER A 77 5.87 -9.97 33.84
C SER A 77 5.47 -10.41 35.26
N HIS A 78 4.46 -11.26 35.41
CA HIS A 78 3.95 -11.67 36.72
C HIS A 78 5.07 -12.28 37.61
N PRO A 79 5.27 -11.78 38.86
CA PRO A 79 6.42 -12.15 39.68
C PRO A 79 6.58 -13.63 40.01
N THR A 80 5.48 -14.39 40.01
CA THR A 80 5.48 -15.82 40.40
C THR A 80 5.04 -16.77 39.28
N ALA A 81 4.38 -16.26 38.24
CA ALA A 81 3.74 -17.07 37.20
C ALA A 81 4.06 -16.59 35.78
N GLY A 82 4.91 -15.57 35.66
CA GLY A 82 5.34 -15.01 34.39
C GLY A 82 6.53 -15.75 33.80
N PHE A 83 7.13 -15.12 32.79
CA PHE A 83 8.22 -15.71 32.02
C PHE A 83 9.49 -15.95 32.84
N SER A 84 9.89 -14.99 33.69
CA SER A 84 11.14 -15.08 34.46
C SER A 84 11.13 -16.22 35.50
N PRO A 85 10.05 -16.41 36.30
CA PRO A 85 9.92 -17.58 37.17
C PRO A 85 9.95 -18.90 36.41
N TRP A 86 9.22 -18.99 35.30
CA TRP A 86 9.22 -20.19 34.44
C TRP A 86 10.62 -20.49 33.89
N GLU A 87 11.34 -19.49 33.40
CA GLU A 87 12.69 -19.67 32.89
C GLU A 87 13.65 -20.16 33.98
N THR A 88 13.48 -19.66 35.20
CA THR A 88 14.30 -20.07 36.36
C THR A 88 14.01 -21.53 36.75
N GLU A 89 12.74 -21.92 36.82
CA GLU A 89 12.31 -23.31 37.08
C GLU A 89 12.85 -24.27 36.02
N MET A 90 12.69 -23.90 34.74
CA MET A 90 13.24 -24.63 33.60
C MET A 90 14.77 -24.61 33.56
N ARG A 91 15.47 -23.94 34.47
CA ARG A 91 16.93 -23.98 34.55
C ARG A 91 17.41 -24.78 35.75
N SER A 92 16.72 -24.65 36.88
CA SER A 92 17.07 -25.32 38.13
C SER A 92 16.63 -26.78 38.17
N ASP A 93 15.44 -27.10 37.65
CA ASP A 93 14.90 -28.46 37.68
C ASP A 93 15.25 -29.24 36.40
N GLN A 94 15.93 -30.38 36.56
CA GLN A 94 16.26 -31.28 35.45
C GLN A 94 15.01 -31.97 34.89
N SER A 95 14.05 -32.36 35.73
CA SER A 95 12.82 -33.01 35.32
C SER A 95 11.96 -32.08 34.47
N ALA A 96 11.75 -30.84 34.93
CA ALA A 96 11.06 -29.81 34.15
C ALA A 96 11.75 -29.55 32.79
N ARG A 97 13.09 -29.46 32.77
CA ARG A 97 13.88 -29.32 31.53
C ARG A 97 13.70 -30.45 30.55
N ASP A 98 13.54 -31.67 31.05
CA ASP A 98 13.41 -32.84 30.21
C ASP A 98 12.08 -32.88 29.44
N THR A 99 11.08 -32.11 29.88
CA THR A 99 9.81 -31.92 29.15
C THR A 99 9.93 -30.98 27.94
N LEU A 100 11.02 -30.21 27.83
CA LEU A 100 11.20 -29.22 26.78
C LEU A 100 11.70 -29.86 25.47
N PRO A 101 11.22 -29.36 24.30
CA PRO A 101 11.79 -29.71 23.01
C PRO A 101 13.29 -29.42 22.95
N GLY A 102 14.05 -30.24 22.21
CA GLY A 102 15.52 -30.16 22.18
C GLY A 102 16.09 -28.77 21.89
N GLU A 103 15.48 -28.02 20.99
CA GLU A 103 15.90 -26.65 20.67
C GLU A 103 15.66 -25.67 21.83
N ILE A 104 14.51 -25.74 22.49
CA ILE A 104 14.18 -24.89 23.65
C ILE A 104 15.08 -25.25 24.84
N ARG A 105 15.32 -26.55 25.06
CA ARG A 105 16.22 -27.03 26.11
C ARG A 105 17.63 -26.46 25.97
N LYS A 106 18.20 -26.48 24.76
CA LYS A 106 19.52 -25.88 24.48
C LYS A 106 19.54 -24.38 24.82
N LEU A 107 18.47 -23.65 24.50
CA LEU A 107 18.36 -22.22 24.78
C LEU A 107 18.26 -21.91 26.28
N VAL A 108 17.47 -22.68 27.03
CA VAL A 108 17.36 -22.49 28.49
C VAL A 108 18.67 -22.81 29.22
N LEU A 109 19.53 -23.67 28.69
CA LEU A 109 20.85 -23.94 29.28
C LEU A 109 21.84 -22.77 29.16
N ILE A 110 21.64 -21.84 28.21
CA ILE A 110 22.49 -20.65 28.06
C ILE A 110 22.20 -19.69 29.24
N PRO A 111 23.21 -19.26 30.03
CA PRO A 111 23.03 -18.29 31.10
C PRO A 111 22.31 -17.03 30.63
N VAL A 112 21.43 -16.47 31.46
CA VAL A 112 20.58 -15.32 31.09
C VAL A 112 21.42 -14.13 30.62
N GLU A 113 22.60 -13.94 31.21
CA GLU A 113 23.56 -12.88 30.89
C GLU A 113 24.21 -13.04 29.51
N LYS A 114 24.21 -14.27 28.98
CA LYS A 114 24.79 -14.61 27.67
C LYS A 114 23.73 -14.82 26.59
N GLN A 115 22.45 -14.73 26.93
CA GLN A 115 21.37 -14.85 25.95
C GLN A 115 21.26 -13.58 25.11
N ASN A 116 21.16 -13.76 23.80
CA ASN A 116 20.84 -12.66 22.89
C ASN A 116 19.32 -12.45 22.77
N LYS A 117 18.93 -11.35 22.11
CA LYS A 117 17.52 -10.96 21.95
C LYS A 117 16.68 -12.05 21.27
N ASP A 118 17.19 -12.68 20.21
CA ASP A 118 16.47 -13.70 19.46
C ASP A 118 16.25 -14.98 20.28
N GLN A 119 17.25 -15.39 21.06
CA GLN A 119 17.16 -16.53 21.97
C GLN A 119 16.08 -16.29 23.03
N LYS A 120 16.09 -15.11 23.66
CA LYS A 120 15.06 -14.70 24.62
C LYS A 120 13.67 -14.66 23.99
N SER A 121 13.54 -14.09 22.78
CA SER A 121 12.26 -14.07 22.06
C SER A 121 11.76 -15.47 21.72
N LYS A 122 12.64 -16.41 21.32
CA LYS A 122 12.25 -17.81 21.08
C LYS A 122 11.73 -18.49 22.35
N LEU A 123 12.37 -18.27 23.50
CA LEU A 123 11.91 -18.80 24.79
C LEU A 123 10.56 -18.19 25.20
N GLN A 124 10.40 -16.87 25.07
CA GLN A 124 9.14 -16.18 25.37
C GLN A 124 8.01 -16.66 24.45
N ASN A 125 8.28 -16.86 23.16
CA ASN A 125 7.29 -17.40 22.23
C ASN A 125 6.88 -18.83 22.61
N TYR A 126 7.82 -19.66 23.05
CA TYR A 126 7.50 -20.99 23.56
C TYR A 126 6.62 -20.90 24.81
N PHE A 127 6.97 -20.05 25.78
CA PHE A 127 6.15 -19.82 26.98
C PHE A 127 4.73 -19.35 26.63
N ARG A 128 4.60 -18.34 25.75
CA ARG A 128 3.30 -17.87 25.22
C ARG A 128 2.51 -19.00 24.58
N SER A 129 3.17 -19.88 23.82
CA SER A 129 2.53 -21.02 23.16
C SER A 129 2.02 -22.10 24.13
N LYS A 130 2.44 -22.12 25.40
CA LYS A 130 1.98 -23.08 26.41
C LYS A 130 1.00 -22.48 27.43
N ASN A 131 0.95 -21.16 27.52
CA ASN A 131 0.04 -20.47 28.42
C ASN A 131 -1.30 -20.18 27.71
N ALA A 132 -2.37 -20.84 28.15
CA ALA A 132 -3.69 -20.73 27.54
C ALA A 132 -4.27 -19.30 27.57
N ALA A 133 -3.97 -18.52 28.61
CA ALA A 133 -4.43 -17.13 28.72
C ALA A 133 -3.70 -16.23 27.69
N LEU A 134 -2.38 -16.40 27.54
CA LEU A 134 -1.60 -15.69 26.52
C LEU A 134 -2.01 -16.10 25.11
N GLN A 135 -2.24 -17.39 24.83
CA GLN A 135 -2.75 -17.83 23.54
C GLN A 135 -4.10 -17.18 23.18
N LYS A 136 -4.99 -17.01 24.17
CA LYS A 136 -6.28 -16.34 23.95
C LYS A 136 -6.08 -14.87 23.59
N LEU A 137 -5.21 -14.16 24.33
CA LEU A 137 -4.87 -12.77 24.05
C LEU A 137 -4.18 -12.59 22.70
N ASP A 138 -3.23 -13.47 22.35
CA ASP A 138 -2.53 -13.41 21.07
C ASP A 138 -3.50 -13.58 19.89
N ARG A 139 -4.52 -14.44 20.02
CA ARG A 139 -5.60 -14.58 19.02
C ARG A 139 -6.49 -13.35 18.96
N GLU A 140 -6.83 -12.75 20.10
CA GLU A 140 -7.60 -11.51 20.19
C GLU A 140 -6.86 -10.36 19.49
N ILE A 141 -5.59 -10.16 19.84
CA ILE A 141 -4.70 -9.16 19.23
C ILE A 141 -4.61 -9.38 17.72
N ALA A 142 -4.37 -10.61 17.26
CA ALA A 142 -4.28 -10.91 15.83
C ALA A 142 -5.60 -10.61 15.10
N ALA A 143 -6.75 -10.91 15.70
CA ALA A 143 -8.06 -10.60 15.13
C ALA A 143 -8.31 -9.08 15.06
N LEU A 144 -7.98 -8.34 16.12
CA LEU A 144 -8.10 -6.88 16.15
C LEU A 144 -7.15 -6.22 15.14
N GLN A 145 -5.90 -6.65 15.08
CA GLN A 145 -4.91 -6.17 14.10
C GLN A 145 -5.36 -6.44 12.67
N LYS A 146 -5.96 -7.60 12.40
CA LYS A 146 -6.55 -7.91 11.09
C LYS A 146 -7.66 -6.91 10.75
N ARG A 147 -8.63 -6.71 11.65
CA ARG A 147 -9.72 -5.73 11.46
C ARG A 147 -9.19 -4.32 11.23
N ARG A 148 -8.19 -3.89 12.00
CA ARG A 148 -7.54 -2.59 11.83
C ARG A 148 -6.88 -2.47 10.46
N LYS A 149 -6.15 -3.51 10.03
CA LYS A 149 -5.50 -3.55 8.72
C LYS A 149 -6.50 -3.54 7.57
N ASP A 150 -7.70 -4.07 7.78
CA ASP A 150 -8.75 -4.11 6.75
C ASP A 150 -9.45 -2.75 6.57
N ILE A 151 -9.34 -1.83 7.53
CA ILE A 151 -9.72 -0.42 7.34
C ILE A 151 -8.63 0.26 6.51
N LYS A 152 -8.90 0.42 5.21
CA LYS A 152 -7.98 1.05 4.26
C LYS A 152 -8.72 2.12 3.47
N PRO A 153 -8.01 3.19 3.04
CA PRO A 153 -8.60 4.14 2.12
C PRO A 153 -9.04 3.44 0.84
N THR A 154 -10.19 3.84 0.32
CA THR A 154 -10.61 3.43 -1.02
C THR A 154 -9.72 4.13 -2.03
N ARG A 155 -9.26 3.39 -3.04
CA ARG A 155 -8.42 3.92 -4.11
C ARG A 155 -9.23 4.23 -5.35
N THR A 156 -8.98 5.39 -5.93
CA THR A 156 -9.47 5.73 -7.28
C THR A 156 -8.32 5.96 -8.23
N LEU A 157 -8.52 5.62 -9.50
CA LEU A 157 -7.57 5.95 -10.56
C LEU A 157 -7.58 7.46 -10.77
N VAL A 158 -6.41 8.04 -10.99
CA VAL A 158 -6.25 9.46 -11.33
C VAL A 158 -5.24 9.60 -12.44
N MET A 159 -5.35 10.69 -13.19
CA MET A 159 -4.32 11.09 -14.15
C MET A 159 -3.40 12.11 -13.46
N VAL A 160 -2.09 11.94 -13.62
CA VAL A 160 -1.08 12.87 -13.11
C VAL A 160 -0.23 13.35 -14.27
N GLU A 161 -0.04 14.66 -14.39
CA GLU A 161 0.85 15.24 -15.38
C GLU A 161 2.31 14.96 -15.01
N MET A 162 3.11 14.57 -16.01
CA MET A 162 4.56 14.44 -15.90
C MET A 162 5.23 15.80 -15.74
N GLU A 163 6.32 15.84 -15.00
CA GLU A 163 7.15 17.06 -14.84
C GLU A 163 7.75 17.50 -16.19
N GLU A 164 8.28 16.55 -16.96
CA GLU A 164 8.71 16.79 -18.33
C GLU A 164 7.63 16.38 -19.33
N ARG A 165 7.16 17.37 -20.09
CA ARG A 165 6.10 17.18 -21.08
C ARG A 165 6.64 16.51 -22.36
N ARG A 166 5.99 15.42 -22.79
CA ARG A 166 6.14 14.84 -24.14
C ARG A 166 5.78 15.88 -25.21
N ALA A 167 6.45 15.81 -26.36
CA ALA A 167 6.08 16.66 -27.49
C ALA A 167 4.97 16.01 -28.33
N THR A 168 3.81 16.67 -28.44
CA THR A 168 2.73 16.21 -29.31
C THR A 168 2.85 16.80 -30.70
N HIS A 169 2.79 15.93 -31.72
CA HIS A 169 2.89 16.32 -33.12
C HIS A 169 1.68 15.80 -33.90
N ILE A 170 1.30 16.56 -34.93
CA ILE A 170 0.28 16.13 -35.89
C ILE A 170 0.87 14.99 -36.73
N LEU A 171 0.23 13.81 -36.73
CA LEU A 171 0.69 12.67 -37.55
C LEU A 171 0.02 12.70 -38.92
N ASN A 172 0.79 13.01 -39.96
CA ASN A 172 0.30 13.04 -41.33
C ASN A 172 -0.06 11.63 -41.77
N ARG A 173 -1.37 11.39 -42.00
CA ARG A 173 -1.90 10.06 -42.34
C ARG A 173 -1.57 8.96 -41.32
N GLY A 174 -1.25 9.30 -40.08
CA GLY A 174 -0.91 8.34 -39.03
C GLY A 174 0.55 7.87 -39.03
N GLU A 175 1.41 8.42 -39.89
CA GLU A 175 2.85 8.12 -39.89
C GLU A 175 3.52 8.71 -38.65
N PHE A 176 4.06 7.85 -37.79
CA PHE A 176 4.66 8.24 -36.51
C PHE A 176 6.19 8.41 -36.61
N LEU A 177 6.85 7.85 -37.64
CA LEU A 177 8.28 8.02 -37.87
C LEU A 177 8.64 9.36 -38.50
N SER A 178 7.66 10.06 -39.08
CA SER A 178 7.82 11.39 -39.69
C SER A 178 6.77 12.36 -39.14
N PRO A 179 6.90 12.79 -37.87
CA PRO A 179 5.93 13.69 -37.24
C PRO A 179 5.83 15.01 -37.99
N GLY A 180 4.61 15.55 -38.08
CA GLY A 180 4.33 16.86 -38.63
C GLY A 180 4.59 17.99 -37.63
N LYS A 181 3.80 19.07 -37.73
CA LYS A 181 3.93 20.23 -36.86
C LYS A 181 3.65 19.87 -35.39
N GLN A 182 4.48 20.37 -34.48
CA GLN A 182 4.20 20.30 -33.04
C GLN A 182 3.01 21.18 -32.67
N VAL A 183 2.16 20.68 -31.79
CA VAL A 183 1.01 21.42 -31.22
C VAL A 183 1.11 21.47 -29.70
N ARG A 184 0.28 22.32 -29.10
CA ARG A 184 0.11 22.42 -27.66
C ARG A 184 -1.36 22.27 -27.31
N ALA A 185 -1.60 21.93 -26.04
CA ALA A 185 -2.91 21.82 -25.42
C ALA A 185 -3.76 23.06 -25.70
N GLU A 186 -4.76 22.89 -26.56
CA GLU A 186 -5.76 23.90 -26.90
C GLU A 186 -7.12 23.22 -27.00
N THR A 187 -8.19 23.94 -26.68
CA THR A 187 -9.55 23.46 -26.93
C THR A 187 -9.89 23.61 -28.42
N PRO A 188 -10.66 22.68 -29.00
CA PRO A 188 -11.10 22.81 -30.37
C PRO A 188 -11.75 24.17 -30.67
N ALA A 189 -11.39 24.79 -31.79
CA ALA A 189 -11.84 26.13 -32.12
C ALA A 189 -13.37 26.28 -32.10
N ILE A 190 -14.10 25.25 -32.55
CA ILE A 190 -15.57 25.23 -32.55
C ILE A 190 -16.21 25.25 -31.15
N LEU A 191 -15.50 24.76 -30.13
CA LEU A 191 -15.96 24.75 -28.74
C LEU A 191 -15.60 26.05 -28.01
N SER A 192 -14.66 26.83 -28.54
CA SER A 192 -14.26 28.09 -27.95
C SER A 192 -15.34 29.16 -28.18
N ARG A 193 -16.11 29.51 -27.14
CA ARG A 193 -17.03 30.67 -27.16
C ARG A 193 -16.28 32.01 -27.23
N ALA A 194 -15.00 32.03 -26.94
CA ALA A 194 -14.19 33.25 -26.80
C ALA A 194 -13.42 33.60 -28.09
N ARG A 195 -14.13 33.86 -29.19
CA ARG A 195 -13.60 34.66 -30.30
C ARG A 195 -14.66 35.33 -31.19
N GLN A 196 -15.85 35.58 -30.66
CA GLN A 196 -16.86 36.43 -31.32
C GLN A 196 -16.98 37.84 -30.69
N SER A 197 -16.05 38.27 -29.83
CA SER A 197 -16.00 39.66 -29.38
C SER A 197 -14.91 40.45 -30.11
N GLY A 198 -15.34 41.24 -31.10
CA GLY A 198 -14.73 42.52 -31.46
C GLY A 198 -13.48 42.49 -32.34
N LYS A 199 -13.67 42.43 -33.66
CA LYS A 199 -12.90 43.29 -34.56
C LYS A 199 -13.77 44.51 -34.88
N ASN A 200 -13.58 45.57 -34.11
CA ASN A 200 -13.79 46.92 -34.63
C ASN A 200 -12.46 47.30 -35.27
N ASP A 201 -12.37 47.15 -36.59
CA ASP A 201 -11.33 47.79 -37.38
C ASP A 201 -11.91 49.18 -37.76
N GLU A 202 -11.25 50.25 -37.28
CA GLU A 202 -11.35 51.62 -37.81
C GLU A 202 -10.80 51.69 -39.25
#